data_AF-A0A7V8NCA7-F1
#
_entry.id   AF-A0A7V8NCA7-F1
#
_cell.length_a   1.000
_cell.length_b   1.000
_cell.length_c   1.000
_cell.angle_alpha   90.00
_cell.angle_beta   90.00
_cell.angle_gamma   90.00
#
_symmetry.space_group_name_H-M   'P 1'
#
loop_
_entity.id
_entity.type
_entity.pdbx_description
1 polymer ?
#
loop_
_entity_poly.entity_id
_entity_poly.type
_entity_poly.pdbx_seq_one_letter_code
_entity_poly.pdbx_strand_id
1 'polypeptide(L)'
;MDGLSPRTRYEIARLECARGYLRPGTTAVALRHWRAFVHDPYHRLWVDHDGGCGIWECCADPHEARELLEGVRGALRPRARREFGRLLAPLDARY
;
A
#
# COMPACT_ATOMS: atom_id res chain seq x y z
N MET A 1 8.25 -6.87 1.78
CA MET A 1 8.37 -5.42 1.55
C MET A 1 9.85 -5.11 1.38
N ASP A 2 10.35 -5.36 0.18
CA ASP A 2 11.77 -5.23 -0.12
C ASP A 2 12.11 -3.75 -0.37
N GLY A 3 13.35 -3.35 -0.06
CA GLY A 3 13.79 -1.95 -0.18
C GLY A 3 13.50 -1.07 1.05
N LEU A 4 12.86 -1.60 2.10
CA LEU A 4 12.71 -0.91 3.39
C LEU A 4 13.69 -1.45 4.44
N SER A 5 14.31 -0.52 5.18
CA SER A 5 15.13 -0.84 6.34
C SER A 5 14.34 -1.62 7.39
N PRO A 6 15.01 -2.48 8.20
CA PRO A 6 14.35 -3.20 9.28
C PRO A 6 13.60 -2.27 10.24
N ARG A 7 14.13 -1.07 10.48
CA ARG A 7 13.51 -0.06 11.34
C ARG A 7 12.18 0.45 10.79
N THR A 8 12.12 0.73 9.49
CA THR A 8 10.87 1.18 8.85
C THR A 8 9.84 0.05 8.79
N ARG A 9 10.27 -1.18 8.52
CA ARG A 9 9.39 -2.37 8.60
C ARG A 9 8.81 -2.57 9.99
N TYR A 10 9.63 -2.43 11.04
CA TYR A 10 9.17 -2.49 12.43
C TYR A 10 8.16 -1.38 12.75
N GLU A 11 8.41 -0.16 12.27
CA GLU A 11 7.49 0.95 12.51
C GLU A 11 6.13 0.74 11.84
N ILE A 12 6.11 0.21 10.61
CA ILE A 12 4.89 -0.18 9.91
C ILE A 12 4.16 -1.29 10.69
N ALA A 13 4.86 -2.37 11.09
CA ALA A 13 4.26 -3.46 11.85
C ALA A 13 3.65 -2.97 13.18
N ARG A 14 4.35 -2.06 13.88
CA ARG A 14 3.81 -1.44 15.09
C ARG A 14 2.56 -0.60 14.81
N LEU A 15 2.55 0.15 13.71
CA LEU A 15 1.38 0.94 13.31
C LEU A 15 0.18 0.02 12.99
N GLU A 16 0.42 -1.07 12.27
CA GLU A 16 -0.60 -2.07 11.95
C GLU A 16 -1.19 -2.72 13.20
N CYS A 17 -0.38 -3.00 14.23
CA CYS A 17 -0.88 -3.54 15.50
C CYS A 17 -1.59 -2.49 16.39
N ALA A 18 -1.30 -1.20 16.19
CA ALA A 18 -1.79 -0.13 17.07
C ALA A 18 -3.08 0.54 16.58
N ARG A 19 -3.45 0.37 15.31
CA ARG A 19 -4.63 1.01 14.70
C ARG A 19 -5.69 -0.04 14.44
N GLY A 20 -6.89 0.13 15.04
CA GLY A 20 -7.97 -0.86 14.94
C GLY A 20 -8.53 -1.10 13.54
N TYR A 21 -8.26 -0.21 12.58
CA TYR A 21 -8.63 -0.38 11.17
C TYR A 21 -7.52 -1.04 10.33
N LEU A 22 -6.34 -1.30 10.91
CA LEU A 22 -5.26 -2.04 10.26
C LEU A 22 -5.11 -3.41 10.93
N ARG A 23 -4.76 -4.41 10.12
CA ARG A 23 -4.33 -5.72 10.60
C ARG A 23 -2.85 -5.91 10.26
N PRO A 24 -2.13 -6.78 10.98
CA PRO A 24 -0.77 -7.15 10.60
C PRO A 24 -0.72 -7.58 9.13
N GLY A 25 0.14 -6.93 8.34
CA GLY A 25 0.30 -7.21 6.91
C GLY A 25 -0.62 -6.41 5.96
N THR A 26 -1.58 -5.62 6.47
CA THR A 26 -2.47 -4.80 5.62
C THR A 26 -1.68 -3.91 4.66
N THR A 27 -0.58 -3.29 5.11
CA THR A 27 0.27 -2.42 4.28
C THR A 27 0.98 -3.21 3.18
N ALA A 28 1.41 -4.43 3.49
CA ALA A 28 2.09 -5.29 2.52
C ALA A 28 1.12 -5.77 1.42
N VAL A 29 -0.12 -6.08 1.80
CA VAL A 29 -1.20 -6.40 0.87
C VAL A 29 -1.50 -5.20 -0.03
N ALA A 30 -1.76 -4.01 0.53
CA ALA A 30 -1.97 -2.80 -0.27
C ALA A 30 -0.83 -2.53 -1.25
N LEU A 31 0.42 -2.65 -0.81
CA LEU A 31 1.58 -2.44 -1.67
C LEU A 31 1.60 -3.44 -2.84
N ARG A 32 1.23 -4.70 -2.60
CA ARG A 32 1.15 -5.74 -3.63
C ARG A 32 0.06 -5.41 -4.65
N HIS A 33 -1.14 -4.99 -4.20
CA HIS A 33 -2.25 -4.63 -5.08
C HIS A 33 -1.94 -3.38 -5.91
N TRP A 34 -1.43 -2.32 -5.28
CA TRP A 34 -1.01 -1.11 -5.99
C TRP A 34 0.06 -1.41 -7.04
N ARG A 35 1.07 -2.22 -6.67
CA ARG A 35 2.12 -2.64 -7.60
C ARG A 35 1.56 -3.44 -8.77
N ALA A 36 0.69 -4.41 -8.52
CA ALA A 36 0.10 -5.21 -9.58
C ALA A 36 -0.70 -4.33 -10.55
N PHE A 37 -1.48 -3.40 -10.03
CA PHE A 37 -2.28 -2.45 -10.81
C PHE A 37 -1.42 -1.56 -11.72
N VAL A 38 -0.46 -0.80 -11.18
CA VAL A 38 0.35 0.13 -12.00
C VAL A 38 1.28 -0.57 -13.00
N HIS A 39 1.46 -1.89 -12.87
CA HIS A 39 2.23 -2.70 -13.82
C HIS A 39 1.36 -3.41 -14.85
N ASP A 40 0.03 -3.41 -14.70
CA ASP A 40 -0.89 -3.91 -15.73
C ASP A 40 -0.89 -2.92 -16.91
N PRO A 41 -0.57 -3.35 -18.15
CA PRO A 41 -0.59 -2.46 -19.31
C PRO A 41 -1.97 -1.83 -19.61
N TYR A 42 -3.05 -2.41 -19.08
CA TYR A 42 -4.42 -1.93 -19.28
C TYR A 42 -5.01 -1.21 -18.06
N HIS A 43 -4.22 -0.91 -17.02
CA HIS A 43 -4.72 -0.25 -15.81
C HIS A 43 -5.42 1.10 -16.06
N ARG A 44 -5.11 1.79 -17.16
CA ARG A 44 -5.79 3.04 -17.56
C ARG A 44 -7.18 2.84 -18.16
N LEU A 45 -7.49 1.62 -18.55
CA LEU A 45 -8.82 1.19 -19.01
C LEU A 45 -9.64 0.60 -17.86
N TRP A 46 -9.09 0.60 -16.64
CA TRP A 46 -9.79 0.11 -15.47
C TRP A 46 -11.01 0.99 -15.24
N VAL A 47 -12.17 0.37 -15.36
CA VAL A 47 -13.46 0.91 -14.92
C VAL A 47 -13.75 0.22 -13.61
N ASP A 48 -14.16 1.01 -12.62
CA ASP A 48 -14.51 0.54 -11.28
C ASP A 48 -15.32 -0.75 -11.39
N HIS A 49 -14.68 -1.87 -11.05
CA HIS A 49 -15.30 -3.16 -11.25
C HIS A 49 -16.21 -3.36 -10.05
N ASP A 50 -17.49 -3.62 -10.29
CA ASP A 50 -18.43 -3.97 -9.22
C ASP A 50 -17.87 -5.17 -8.45
N GLY A 51 -17.33 -4.89 -7.26
CA GLY A 51 -17.05 -5.84 -6.22
C GLY A 51 -16.07 -6.95 -6.59
N GLY A 52 -14.79 -6.74 -6.26
CA GLY A 52 -13.91 -7.88 -5.96
C GLY A 52 -14.58 -8.81 -4.95
N CYS A 53 -13.98 -9.92 -4.55
CA CYS A 53 -14.62 -10.80 -3.56
C CYS A 53 -14.84 -10.16 -2.16
N GLY A 54 -14.57 -8.86 -1.99
CA GLY A 54 -14.70 -8.09 -0.75
C GLY A 54 -13.62 -8.41 0.29
N ILE A 55 -12.77 -9.41 0.00
CA ILE A 55 -11.69 -9.83 0.87
C ILE A 55 -10.45 -9.01 0.51
N TRP A 56 -10.02 -8.15 1.44
CA TRP A 56 -8.85 -7.29 1.30
C TRP A 56 -7.61 -8.06 0.84
N GLU A 57 -7.37 -9.25 1.41
CA GLU A 57 -6.22 -10.08 1.09
C GLU A 57 -6.23 -10.63 -0.34
N CYS A 58 -7.40 -10.66 -1.00
CA CYS A 58 -7.62 -11.29 -2.30
C CYS A 58 -7.89 -10.26 -3.42
N CYS A 59 -8.80 -9.32 -3.19
CA CYS A 59 -9.30 -8.36 -4.19
C CYS A 59 -9.41 -6.95 -3.60
N ALA A 60 -8.38 -6.46 -2.92
CA ALA A 60 -8.34 -5.06 -2.52
C ALA A 60 -8.41 -4.15 -3.76
N ASP A 61 -9.28 -3.16 -3.69
CA ASP A 61 -9.38 -2.14 -4.71
C ASP A 61 -8.03 -1.40 -4.84
N PRO A 62 -7.48 -1.22 -6.06
CA PRO A 62 -6.19 -0.56 -6.24
C PRO A 62 -6.15 0.90 -5.74
N HIS A 63 -7.25 1.65 -5.85
CA HIS A 63 -7.34 3.02 -5.39
C HIS A 63 -7.44 3.08 -3.87
N GLU A 64 -8.27 2.25 -3.25
CA GLU A 64 -8.34 2.08 -1.78
C GLU A 64 -6.97 1.64 -1.22
N ALA A 65 -6.29 0.72 -1.92
CA ALA A 65 -4.93 0.32 -1.59
C ALA A 65 -3.96 1.51 -1.63
N ARG A 66 -4.04 2.38 -2.65
CA ARG A 66 -3.20 3.57 -2.74
C ARG A 66 -3.49 4.61 -1.65
N GLU A 67 -4.76 4.81 -1.32
CA GLU A 67 -5.18 5.70 -0.23
C GLU A 67 -4.67 5.19 1.12
N LEU A 68 -4.80 3.88 1.38
CA LEU A 68 -4.28 3.26 2.58
C LEU A 68 -2.76 3.45 2.70
N LEU A 69 -2.01 3.30 1.60
CA LEU A 69 -0.57 3.55 1.57
C LEU A 69 -0.23 5.01 1.90
N GLU A 70 -1.03 5.98 1.44
CA GLU A 70 -0.85 7.39 1.83
C GLU A 70 -1.13 7.60 3.32
N GLY A 71 -2.20 7.01 3.84
CA GLY A 71 -2.55 7.07 5.26
C GLY A 71 -1.44 6.51 6.15
N VAL A 72 -0.90 5.34 5.79
CA VAL A 72 0.26 4.75 6.45
C VAL A 72 1.46 5.70 6.38
N ARG A 73 1.80 6.22 5.20
CA ARG A 73 2.89 7.17 5.00
C ARG A 73 2.75 8.41 5.89
N GLY A 74 1.54 8.96 5.98
CA GLY A 74 1.21 10.11 6.84
C GLY A 74 1.45 9.82 8.32
N ALA A 75 1.13 8.62 8.77
CA ALA A 75 1.29 8.18 10.16
C ALA A 75 2.73 7.81 10.57
N LEU A 76 3.62 7.58 9.61
CA LEU A 76 5.03 7.25 9.88
C LEU A 76 5.83 8.48 10.36
N ARG A 77 6.85 8.22 11.20
CA ARG A 77 7.87 9.21 11.58
C ARG A 77 8.64 9.70 10.35
N PRO A 78 9.23 10.92 10.38
CA PRO A 78 9.82 11.55 9.20
C PRO A 78 10.82 10.69 8.41
N ARG A 79 11.66 9.89 9.09
CA ARG A 79 12.62 8.99 8.42
C ARG A 79 11.92 7.85 7.69
N ALA A 80 11.03 7.13 8.36
CA ALA A 80 10.26 6.03 7.78
C ALA A 80 9.33 6.53 6.66
N ARG A 81 8.70 7.69 6.85
CA ARG A 81 7.89 8.37 5.82
C ARG A 81 8.67 8.64 4.54
N ARG A 82 9.90 9.16 4.65
CA ARG A 82 10.76 9.41 3.48
C ARG A 82 11.16 8.12 2.77
N GLU A 83 11.54 7.10 3.54
CA GLU A 83 11.93 5.81 2.98
C GLU A 83 10.75 5.13 2.28
N PHE A 84 9.59 5.12 2.92
CA PHE A 84 8.35 4.59 2.35
C PHE A 84 7.91 5.40 1.12
N GLY A 85 8.03 6.73 1.15
CA GLY A 85 7.78 7.58 -0.01
C GLY A 85 8.69 7.27 -1.20
N ARG A 86 9.97 6.94 -0.98
CA ARG A 86 10.88 6.51 -2.05
C ARG A 86 10.49 5.16 -2.65
N LEU A 87 9.89 4.28 -1.87
CA LEU A 87 9.36 3.01 -2.36
C LEU A 87 8.12 3.23 -3.24
N LEU A 88 7.24 4.16 -2.86
CA LEU A 88 5.99 4.45 -3.60
C LEU A 88 6.23 5.29 -4.86
N ALA A 89 7.15 6.26 -4.82
CA ALA A 89 7.40 7.18 -5.94
C ALA A 89 7.54 6.51 -7.33
N PRO A 90 8.33 5.44 -7.52
CA PRO A 90 8.43 4.79 -8.83
C PRO A 90 7.17 4.02 -9.23
N LEU A 91 6.30 3.65 -8.29
CA LEU A 91 4.99 3.03 -8.58
C LEU A 91 4.00 4.13 -8.99
N ASP A 92 3.96 5.23 -8.23
CA ASP A 92 3.10 6.38 -8.50
C ASP A 92 3.42 7.04 -9.85
N ALA A 93 4.70 7.02 -10.28
CA ALA A 93 5.10 7.53 -11.59
C ALA A 93 4.64 6.68 -12.79
N ARG A 94 4.10 5.47 -12.55
CA ARG A 94 3.57 4.58 -13.61
C ARG A 94 2.07 4.74 -13.85
N TYR A 95 1.37 5.35 -12.90
CA TYR A 95 -0.03 5.75 -13.04
C TYR A 95 -0.13 6.94 -14.02
#